data_AF-A0A928YI71-F1
#
_entry.id   AF-A0A928YI71-F1
#
_cell.length_a   1.000
_cell.length_b   1.000
_cell.length_c   1.000
_cell.angle_alpha   90.00
_cell.angle_beta   90.00
_cell.angle_gamma   90.00
#
_symmetry.space_group_name_H-M   'P 1'
#
loop_
_entity.id
_entity.type
_entity.pdbx_description
1 polymer ?
#
loop_
_entity_poly.entity_id
_entity_poly.type
_entity_poly.pdbx_seq_one_letter_code
_entity_poly.pdbx_strand_id
1 'polypeptide(L)'
;MNTANDRKFVGRLVFEVLTERKNVREAIKLFPETKDLSIECAYHALVHYSADEEMRYKDIEYREAQDDYLEFLAQTLSEGKALPKNIIDEYKPYYKGTSKVWIDGIQGFWKEFKRFINI
;
A
#
# COMPACT_ATOMS: atom_id res chain seq x y z
N MET A 1 -18.71 9.15 -0.72
CA MET A 1 -17.46 8.63 -0.12
C MET A 1 -17.04 9.56 0.99
N ASN A 2 -16.88 9.03 2.21
CA ASN A 2 -16.32 9.80 3.31
C ASN A 2 -14.82 9.48 3.36
N THR A 3 -14.05 10.26 2.61
CA THR A 3 -12.61 10.06 2.38
C THR A 3 -11.82 9.87 3.68
N ALA A 4 -12.23 10.52 4.77
CA ALA A 4 -11.59 10.35 6.07
C ALA A 4 -11.84 8.95 6.66
N ASN A 5 -13.05 8.41 6.55
CA ASN A 5 -13.35 7.06 7.03
C ASN A 5 -12.65 5.98 6.19
N ASP A 6 -12.55 6.19 4.88
CA ASP A 6 -11.84 5.28 3.98
C ASP A 6 -10.35 5.20 4.34
N ARG A 7 -9.73 6.35 4.65
CA ARG A 7 -8.36 6.39 5.19
C ARG A 7 -8.25 5.67 6.52
N LYS A 8 -9.16 5.91 7.47
CA LYS A 8 -9.14 5.20 8.78
C LYS A 8 -9.22 3.71 8.61
N PHE A 9 -10.08 3.26 7.70
CA PHE A 9 -10.22 1.85 7.39
C PHE A 9 -8.93 1.26 6.79
N VAL A 10 -8.34 1.94 5.82
CA VAL A 10 -7.06 1.53 5.20
C VAL A 10 -5.92 1.53 6.22
N GLY A 11 -5.81 2.54 7.08
CA GLY A 11 -4.81 2.60 8.16
C GLY A 11 -4.90 1.38 9.09
N ARG A 12 -6.12 0.97 9.44
CA ARG A 12 -6.35 -0.27 10.19
C ARG A 12 -5.93 -1.53 9.43
N LEU A 13 -6.18 -1.61 8.12
CA LEU A 13 -5.74 -2.75 7.30
C LEU A 13 -4.22 -2.86 7.26
N VAL A 14 -3.49 -1.74 7.10
CA VAL A 14 -2.03 -1.72 7.14
C VAL A 14 -1.52 -2.21 8.50
N PHE A 15 -2.12 -1.73 9.59
CA PHE A 15 -1.80 -2.19 10.94
C PHE A 15 -2.06 -3.70 11.14
N GLU A 16 -3.16 -4.23 10.62
CA GLU A 16 -3.46 -5.67 10.67
C GLU A 16 -2.45 -6.50 9.89
N VAL A 17 -1.87 -5.96 8.80
CA VAL A 17 -0.77 -6.61 8.07
C VAL A 17 0.52 -6.61 8.88
N LEU A 18 0.92 -5.45 9.40
CA LEU A 18 2.14 -5.33 10.22
C LEU A 18 2.13 -6.21 11.47
N THR A 19 0.95 -6.42 12.05
CA THR A 19 0.77 -7.26 13.24
C THR A 19 0.42 -8.71 12.92
N GLU A 20 0.60 -9.13 11.66
CA GLU A 20 0.35 -10.49 11.15
C GLU A 20 -1.07 -11.03 11.39
N ARG A 21 -2.02 -10.15 11.72
CA ARG A 21 -3.45 -10.51 11.86
C ARG A 21 -4.14 -10.70 10.52
N LYS A 22 -3.52 -10.23 9.45
CA LYS A 22 -4.00 -10.36 8.08
C LYS A 22 -2.82 -10.45 7.13
N ASN A 23 -2.91 -11.28 6.09
CA ASN A 23 -1.90 -11.23 5.04
C ASN A 23 -2.16 -10.07 4.07
N VAL A 24 -1.13 -9.64 3.33
CA VAL A 24 -1.21 -8.52 2.38
C VAL A 24 -2.35 -8.71 1.37
N ARG A 25 -2.51 -9.92 0.83
CA ARG A 25 -3.53 -10.23 -0.18
C ARG A 25 -4.95 -10.01 0.35
N GLU A 26 -5.22 -10.44 1.57
CA GLU A 26 -6.50 -10.24 2.25
C GLU A 26 -6.75 -8.76 2.53
N ALA A 27 -5.73 -8.01 2.96
CA ALA A 27 -5.83 -6.58 3.19
C ALA A 27 -6.16 -5.83 1.89
N ILE A 28 -5.39 -6.05 0.82
CA ILE A 28 -5.55 -5.41 -0.48
C ILE A 28 -6.95 -5.61 -1.07
N LYS A 29 -7.55 -6.79 -0.91
CA LYS A 29 -8.93 -7.07 -1.39
C LYS A 29 -10.00 -6.20 -0.75
N LEU A 30 -9.71 -5.64 0.42
CA LEU A 30 -10.64 -4.79 1.17
C LEU A 30 -10.41 -3.29 0.89
N PHE A 31 -9.37 -2.91 0.14
CA PHE A 31 -9.12 -1.50 -0.15
C PHE A 31 -10.31 -0.90 -0.93
N PRO A 32 -10.78 0.29 -0.54
CA PRO A 32 -11.85 0.96 -1.27
C PRO A 32 -11.35 1.47 -2.62
N GLU A 33 -12.20 1.42 -3.64
CA GLU A 33 -11.95 2.19 -4.86
C GLU A 33 -11.91 3.68 -4.49
N THR A 34 -10.90 4.42 -4.96
CA THR A 34 -10.72 5.82 -4.55
C THR A 34 -9.84 6.59 -5.54
N LYS A 35 -9.83 7.92 -5.41
CA LYS A 35 -8.86 8.83 -6.05
C LYS A 35 -7.94 9.49 -5.02
N ASP A 36 -7.99 9.01 -3.78
CA ASP A 36 -7.16 9.53 -2.70
C ASP A 36 -5.75 8.96 -2.79
N LEU A 37 -4.81 9.83 -3.15
CA LEU A 37 -3.39 9.49 -3.28
C LEU A 37 -2.78 8.91 -2.00
N SER A 38 -3.35 9.21 -0.82
CA SER A 38 -2.90 8.65 0.46
C SER A 38 -3.23 7.16 0.55
N ILE A 39 -4.42 6.77 0.09
CA ILE A 39 -4.87 5.38 0.07
C ILE A 39 -4.15 4.62 -1.05
N GLU A 40 -3.99 5.22 -2.22
CA GLU A 40 -3.20 4.63 -3.29
C GLU A 40 -1.74 4.40 -2.83
N CYS A 41 -1.15 5.33 -2.08
CA CYS A 41 0.22 5.19 -1.56
C CYS A 41 0.33 4.02 -0.59
N ALA A 42 -0.61 3.87 0.34
CA ALA A 42 -0.67 2.71 1.22
C ALA A 42 -0.86 1.39 0.48
N TYR A 43 -1.66 1.39 -0.60
CA TYR A 43 -1.82 0.23 -1.45
C TYR A 43 -0.48 -0.20 -2.05
N HIS A 44 0.24 0.72 -2.68
CA HIS A 44 1.53 0.41 -3.29
C HIS A 44 2.58 -0.01 -2.25
N ALA A 45 2.60 0.62 -1.08
CA ALA A 45 3.49 0.23 0.00
C ALA A 45 3.28 -1.23 0.43
N LEU A 46 2.03 -1.69 0.57
CA LEU A 46 1.73 -3.09 0.86
C LEU A 46 2.10 -4.04 -0.29
N VAL A 47 1.94 -3.60 -1.53
CA VAL A 47 2.36 -4.38 -2.71
C VAL A 47 3.88 -4.59 -2.71
N HIS A 48 4.67 -3.54 -2.44
CA HIS A 48 6.12 -3.64 -2.29
C HIS A 48 6.50 -4.52 -1.11
N TYR A 49 5.88 -4.31 0.05
CA TYR A 49 6.10 -5.15 1.23
C TYR A 49 5.96 -6.66 0.96
N SER A 50 4.97 -7.04 0.14
CA SER A 50 4.80 -8.44 -0.26
C SER A 50 5.79 -8.91 -1.33
N ALA A 51 6.24 -8.02 -2.22
CA ALA A 51 7.19 -8.37 -3.28
C ALA A 51 8.62 -8.51 -2.73
N ASP A 52 8.95 -7.70 -1.72
CA ASP A 52 10.30 -7.61 -1.14
C ASP A 52 10.53 -8.63 -0.02
N GLU A 53 9.67 -9.65 0.13
CA GLU A 53 9.73 -10.66 1.20
C GLU A 53 11.12 -11.31 1.32
N GLU A 54 11.73 -11.70 0.18
CA GLU A 54 13.07 -12.27 0.16
C GLU A 54 14.16 -11.26 0.56
N MET A 55 14.03 -10.00 0.16
CA MET A 55 14.97 -8.93 0.52
C MET A 55 14.89 -8.63 2.02
N ARG A 56 13.67 -8.45 2.55
CA ARG A 56 13.41 -8.26 3.99
C ARG A 56 13.92 -9.42 4.84
N TYR A 57 13.92 -10.65 4.30
CA TYR A 57 14.47 -11.80 5.00
C TYR A 57 16.00 -11.74 5.10
N LYS A 58 16.68 -11.21 4.08
CA LYS A 58 18.14 -11.13 4.00
C LYS A 58 18.73 -9.88 4.65
N ASP A 59 18.01 -8.78 4.62
CA ASP A 59 18.45 -7.47 5.09
C ASP A 59 17.52 -6.94 6.19
N ILE A 60 18.02 -6.98 7.43
CA ILE A 60 17.28 -6.59 8.63
C ILE A 60 17.04 -5.08 8.65
N GLU A 61 18.02 -4.27 8.25
CA GLU A 61 17.90 -2.81 8.24
C GLU A 61 16.85 -2.37 7.22
N TYR A 62 16.84 -3.00 6.06
CA TYR A 62 15.80 -2.79 5.04
C TYR A 62 14.41 -3.18 5.57
N ARG A 63 14.31 -4.32 6.25
CA ARG A 63 13.05 -4.77 6.85
C ARG A 63 12.52 -3.76 7.86
N GLU A 64 13.38 -3.30 8.77
CA GLU A 64 13.02 -2.32 9.81
C GLU A 64 12.58 -1.00 9.18
N ALA A 65 13.31 -0.49 8.18
CA ALA A 65 12.91 0.73 7.48
C ALA A 65 11.55 0.60 6.77
N GLN A 66 11.25 -0.58 6.21
CA GLN A 66 9.96 -0.82 5.56
C GLN A 66 8.82 -0.98 6.58
N ASP A 67 9.07 -1.62 7.71
CA ASP A 67 8.11 -1.74 8.82
C ASP A 67 7.78 -0.36 9.42
N ASP A 68 8.80 0.47 9.68
CA ASP A 68 8.66 1.85 10.15
C ASP A 68 7.83 2.71 9.19
N TYR A 69 8.08 2.56 7.88
CA TYR A 69 7.31 3.28 6.88
C TYR A 69 5.84 2.87 6.88
N LEU A 70 5.54 1.56 6.91
CA LEU A 70 4.16 1.08 7.00
C LEU A 70 3.49 1.51 8.31
N GLU A 71 4.23 1.56 9.43
CA GLU A 71 3.70 2.04 10.70
C GLU A 71 3.30 3.51 10.59
N PHE A 72 4.16 4.34 10.01
CA PHE A 72 3.86 5.74 9.74
C PHE A 72 2.58 5.91 8.90
N LEU A 73 2.42 5.10 7.84
CA LEU A 73 1.20 5.11 7.02
C LEU A 73 -0.02 4.72 7.85
N ALA A 74 0.08 3.63 8.61
CA ALA A 74 -1.00 3.11 9.44
C ALA A 74 -1.47 4.14 10.47
N GLN A 75 -0.55 4.76 11.21
CA GLN A 75 -0.85 5.78 12.21
C GLN A 75 -1.52 7.00 11.56
N THR A 76 -0.91 7.57 10.51
CA THR A 76 -1.43 8.76 9.83
C THR A 76 -2.84 8.54 9.28
N LEU A 77 -3.05 7.40 8.61
CA LEU A 77 -4.34 7.09 7.99
C LEU A 77 -5.40 6.72 9.02
N SER A 78 -5.04 6.07 10.14
CA SER A 78 -5.96 5.73 11.25
C SER A 78 -6.57 6.96 11.93
N GLU A 79 -5.92 8.12 11.81
CA GLU A 79 -6.48 9.41 12.24
C GLU A 79 -7.43 10.03 11.20
N GLY A 80 -7.50 9.47 9.99
CA GLY A 80 -8.24 9.99 8.84
C GLY A 80 -7.49 11.09 8.08
N LYS A 81 -6.22 11.32 8.42
CA LYS A 81 -5.37 12.35 7.80
C LYS A 81 -4.85 11.87 6.45
N ALA A 82 -4.64 12.82 5.54
CA ALA A 82 -3.90 12.55 4.30
C ALA A 82 -2.41 12.40 4.62
N LEU A 83 -1.69 11.65 3.79
CA LEU A 83 -0.24 11.61 3.90
C LEU A 83 0.39 12.97 3.55
N PRO A 84 1.54 13.32 4.13
CA PRO A 84 2.29 14.51 3.75
C PRO A 84 2.61 14.54 2.26
N LYS A 85 2.57 15.73 1.65
CA LYS A 85 2.78 15.89 0.20
C LYS A 85 4.14 15.36 -0.26
N ASN A 86 5.20 15.56 0.51
CA ASN A 86 6.53 15.06 0.18
C ASN A 86 6.54 13.54 0.05
N ILE A 87 5.82 12.81 0.92
CA ILE A 87 5.71 11.34 0.84
C ILE A 87 4.96 10.92 -0.43
N ILE A 88 3.86 11.62 -0.74
CA ILE A 88 3.10 11.37 -1.97
C ILE A 88 3.98 11.65 -3.21
N ASP A 89 4.73 12.75 -3.18
CA ASP A 89 5.56 13.21 -4.30
C ASP A 89 6.79 12.31 -4.52
N GLU A 90 7.41 11.80 -3.46
CA GLU A 90 8.48 10.79 -3.55
C GLU A 90 7.99 9.48 -4.15
N TYR A 91 6.70 9.15 -3.96
CA TYR A 91 6.09 7.96 -4.55
C TYR A 91 5.67 8.15 -6.01
N LYS A 92 5.35 9.38 -6.45
CA LYS A 92 4.85 9.68 -7.80
C LYS A 92 5.68 9.11 -8.98
N PRO A 93 7.02 9.05 -8.93
CA PRO A 93 7.81 8.46 -10.02
C PRO A 93 7.49 6.97 -10.27
N TYR A 94 7.09 6.25 -9.22
CA TYR A 94 6.65 4.86 -9.29
C TYR A 94 5.18 4.73 -9.74
N TYR A 95 4.41 5.82 -9.67
CA TYR A 95 3.10 5.95 -10.30
C TYR A 95 3.24 6.29 -11.79
N LYS A 96 3.49 5.28 -12.63
CA LYS A 96 3.24 5.43 -14.07
C LYS A 96 1.75 5.34 -14.39
N GLY A 97 0.98 6.33 -13.92
CA GLY A 97 -0.29 6.72 -14.51
C GLY A 97 -1.51 5.86 -14.15
N THR A 98 -2.39 6.50 -13.38
CA THR A 98 -3.86 6.36 -13.35
C THR A 98 -4.42 5.01 -12.96
N SER A 99 -5.14 5.02 -11.82
CA SER A 99 -6.53 4.56 -11.71
C SER A 99 -7.19 4.13 -13.02
N LYS A 100 -6.76 2.99 -13.57
CA LYS A 100 -7.62 2.23 -14.46
C LYS A 100 -8.68 1.67 -13.53
N VAL A 101 -9.93 2.03 -13.80
CA VAL A 101 -11.08 1.19 -13.42
C VAL A 101 -10.64 -0.23 -13.76
N TRP A 102 -10.48 -1.08 -12.74
CA TRP A 102 -9.99 -2.45 -12.96
C TRP A 102 -11.13 -3.23 -13.63
N ILE A 103 -11.27 -3.07 -14.96
CA ILE A 103 -12.33 -3.68 -15.78
C ILE A 103 -12.30 -5.22 -15.65
N ASP A 104 -11.14 -5.80 -15.29
CA ASP A 104 -10.92 -7.24 -15.12
C ASP A 104 -10.61 -7.67 -13.66
N GLY A 105 -10.71 -6.77 -12.67
CA GLY A 105 -10.39 -7.08 -11.27
C GLY A 105 -8.97 -7.65 -11.04
N ILE A 106 -8.85 -8.57 -10.06
CA ILE A 106 -7.59 -9.17 -9.53
C ILE A 106 -6.67 -9.77 -10.63
N GLN A 107 -7.18 -10.07 -11.82
CA GLN A 107 -6.36 -10.61 -12.94
C GLN A 107 -5.46 -9.55 -13.60
N GLY A 108 -5.94 -8.31 -13.72
CA GLY A 108 -5.09 -7.20 -14.18
C GLY A 108 -3.96 -6.92 -13.19
N PHE A 109 -4.27 -7.06 -11.90
CA PHE A 109 -3.35 -6.86 -10.77
C PHE A 109 -2.14 -7.80 -10.85
N TRP A 110 -2.35 -9.11 -11.04
CA TRP A 110 -1.24 -10.06 -11.20
C TRP A 110 -0.42 -9.84 -12.48
N LYS A 111 -1.00 -9.23 -13.52
CA LYS A 111 -0.32 -8.97 -14.79
C LYS A 111 0.64 -7.77 -14.70
N GLU A 112 0.23 -6.69 -14.05
CA GLU A 112 1.12 -5.56 -13.72
C GLU A 112 2.15 -5.98 -12.66
N PHE A 113 1.74 -6.67 -11.59
CA PHE A 113 2.64 -7.17 -10.56
C PHE A 113 3.74 -8.10 -11.13
N LYS A 114 3.40 -9.01 -12.06
CA LYS A 114 4.40 -9.83 -12.78
C LYS A 114 5.33 -9.02 -13.67
N ARG A 115 4.93 -7.86 -14.19
CA ARG A 115 5.82 -6.98 -14.96
C ARG A 115 6.82 -6.26 -14.07
N PHE A 116 6.44 -5.92 -12.84
CA PHE A 116 7.34 -5.30 -11.87
C PHE A 116 8.35 -6.30 -11.29
N ILE A 117 7.97 -7.56 -11.07
CA ILE A 117 8.86 -8.62 -10.54
C ILE A 117 9.84 -9.18 -11.60
N ASN A 118 9.55 -9.02 -12.89
CA ASN A 118 10.34 -9.62 -13.97
C ASN A 118 11.26 -8.60 -14.69
N ILE A 119 11.68 -7.55 -13.95
CA ILE A 119 12.78 -6.62 -14.31
C ILE A 119 14.01 -6.98 -13.47
#